data_AF-A0A952NMQ1-F1
#
_entry.id   AF-A0A952NMQ1-F1
#
_cell.length_a   1.000
_cell.length_b   1.000
_cell.length_c   1.000
_cell.angle_alpha   90.00
_cell.angle_beta   90.00
_cell.angle_gamma   90.00
#
_symmetry.space_group_name_H-M   'P 1'
#
loop_
_entity.id
_entity.type
_entity.pdbx_description
1 polymer ?
#
loop_
_entity_poly.entity_id
_entity_poly.type
_entity_poly.pdbx_seq_one_letter_code
_entity_poly.pdbx_strand_id
1 'polypeptide(L)'
;MRKWIFSVALLILLIARLAGAAPETIVVSDIDDTIRKTQIQSRGAFFSHLINLMTHQAFTGMPTLYSFLAGNGATFHYVSGAPEMIRWFPQKFLLGTSFPAGPLSLRPSLSAVTLDFKVATIEKLLREKPEARFVLIGDNGEYDVEVYERLKQNPEFAGRVMHTYIHKLYRSGPAADLRSGQQAYITSAELALDLLKEQLITAAQAEVVLRQVEASLASTSAGIRRRALPEFAAFTSKELIEFYDRRHEQTTPELRELVVKIAKLKNGFLAPGDGIRDVFFHDQRRLCRQVHY
;
A
#
# COMPACT_ATOMS: atom_id res chain seq x y z
N MET A 1 42.41 8.56 38.16
CA MET A 1 42.13 8.03 36.80
C MET A 1 40.90 7.11 36.74
N ARG A 2 40.76 6.09 37.60
CA ARG A 2 39.69 5.06 37.52
C ARG A 2 38.23 5.58 37.67
N LYS A 3 38.00 6.64 38.45
CA LYS A 3 36.66 7.27 38.62
C LYS A 3 36.19 8.06 37.39
N TRP A 4 37.14 8.60 36.61
CA TRP A 4 36.84 9.40 35.42
C TRP A 4 36.41 8.49 34.25
N ILE A 5 37.08 7.35 34.10
CA ILE A 5 36.73 6.31 33.12
C ILE A 5 35.33 5.75 33.39
N PHE A 6 34.99 5.49 34.65
CA PHE A 6 33.64 5.04 35.04
C PHE A 6 32.56 6.10 34.74
N SER A 7 32.85 7.37 34.96
CA SER A 7 31.91 8.47 34.72
C SER A 7 31.68 8.72 33.22
N VAL A 8 32.73 8.60 32.40
CA VAL A 8 32.64 8.69 30.94
C VAL A 8 31.90 7.48 30.36
N ALA A 9 32.17 6.27 30.84
CA ALA A 9 31.43 5.07 30.42
C ALA A 9 29.94 5.13 30.79
N LEU A 10 29.62 5.63 31.99
CA LEU A 10 28.23 5.83 32.43
C LEU A 10 27.53 6.91 31.59
N LEU A 11 28.23 7.99 31.24
CA LEU A 11 27.71 9.05 30.37
C LEU A 11 27.48 8.56 28.94
N ILE A 12 28.39 7.74 28.39
CA ILE A 12 28.22 7.11 27.07
C ILE A 12 27.02 6.14 27.07
N LEU A 13 26.86 5.33 28.14
CA LEU A 13 25.70 4.46 28.32
C LEU A 13 24.39 5.26 28.49
N LEU A 14 24.44 6.41 29.14
CA LEU A 14 23.29 7.30 29.31
C LEU A 14 22.93 7.98 27.98
N ILE A 15 23.92 8.45 27.20
CA ILE A 15 23.72 9.02 25.86
C ILE A 15 23.20 7.95 24.90
N ALA A 16 23.71 6.72 24.95
CA ALA A 16 23.20 5.61 24.14
C ALA A 16 21.77 5.18 24.52
N ARG A 17 21.36 5.37 25.78
CA ARG A 17 19.96 5.20 26.21
C ARG A 17 19.05 6.37 25.81
N LEU A 18 19.59 7.59 25.77
CA LEU A 18 18.87 8.82 25.37
C LEU A 18 18.77 8.96 23.85
N ALA A 19 19.73 8.40 23.10
CA ALA A 19 19.63 8.14 21.68
C ALA A 19 18.71 6.91 21.49
N GLY A 20 17.42 7.10 21.79
CA GLY A 20 16.41 6.05 21.58
C GLY A 20 16.52 5.55 20.14
N ALA A 21 16.68 4.23 19.97
CA ALA A 21 16.55 3.62 18.66
C ALA A 21 15.23 4.07 18.05
N ALA A 22 15.23 4.44 16.77
CA ALA A 22 13.99 4.80 16.09
C ALA A 22 12.96 3.67 16.30
N PRO A 23 11.71 4.00 16.64
CA PRO A 23 10.71 3.00 16.93
C PRO A 23 10.55 2.05 15.74
N GLU A 24 10.43 0.75 16.04
CA GLU A 24 10.20 -0.30 15.03
C GLU A 24 9.02 0.10 14.14
N THR A 25 9.18 -0.01 12.83
CA THR A 25 8.07 0.16 11.88
C THR A 25 7.49 -1.20 11.54
N ILE A 26 6.21 -1.40 11.85
CA ILE A 26 5.46 -2.61 11.53
C ILE A 26 4.49 -2.29 10.39
N VAL A 27 4.67 -2.99 9.27
CA VAL A 27 3.74 -2.95 8.14
C VAL A 27 2.70 -4.05 8.34
N VAL A 28 1.43 -3.65 8.45
CA VAL A 28 0.30 -4.56 8.42
C VAL A 28 -0.32 -4.47 7.04
N SER A 29 -0.33 -5.59 6.31
CA SER A 29 -0.82 -5.64 4.94
C SER A 29 -1.99 -6.62 4.84
N ASP A 30 -3.05 -6.19 4.18
CA ASP A 30 -3.98 -7.13 3.57
C ASP A 30 -3.31 -7.84 2.36
N ILE A 31 -3.93 -8.90 1.86
CA ILE A 31 -3.44 -9.69 0.73
C ILE A 31 -4.26 -9.43 -0.55
N ASP A 32 -5.57 -9.63 -0.47
CA ASP A 32 -6.43 -9.78 -1.62
C ASP A 32 -6.84 -8.41 -2.16
N ASP A 33 -6.60 -8.18 -3.45
CA ASP A 33 -6.71 -6.88 -4.09
C ASP A 33 -5.84 -5.75 -3.48
N THR A 34 -4.97 -6.09 -2.51
CA THR A 34 -3.92 -5.20 -1.96
C THR A 34 -2.54 -5.49 -2.58
N ILE A 35 -2.07 -6.73 -2.47
CA ILE A 35 -0.79 -7.20 -3.05
C ILE A 35 -0.99 -8.30 -4.08
N ARG A 36 -2.10 -9.03 -4.01
CA ARG A 36 -2.51 -10.10 -4.93
C ARG A 36 -3.73 -9.66 -5.71
N LYS A 37 -3.71 -9.80 -7.03
CA LYS A 37 -4.90 -9.54 -7.86
C LYS A 37 -5.91 -10.70 -7.72
N THR A 38 -7.08 -10.48 -7.15
CA THR A 38 -8.12 -11.52 -7.00
C THR A 38 -9.54 -11.12 -7.38
N GLN A 39 -9.84 -9.83 -7.52
CA GLN A 39 -11.16 -9.31 -7.90
C GLN A 39 -12.30 -9.76 -6.96
N ILE A 40 -12.12 -9.53 -5.66
CA ILE A 40 -12.99 -10.07 -4.60
C ILE A 40 -14.43 -9.55 -4.66
N GLN A 41 -14.68 -8.35 -5.20
CA GLN A 41 -16.05 -7.83 -5.35
C GLN A 41 -16.83 -8.36 -6.56
N SER A 42 -16.27 -9.27 -7.37
CA SER A 42 -16.99 -9.78 -8.55
C SER A 42 -18.28 -10.53 -8.17
N ARG A 43 -19.41 -10.06 -8.72
CA ARG A 43 -20.73 -10.67 -8.53
C ARG A 43 -20.79 -12.04 -9.22
N GLY A 44 -20.93 -13.09 -8.42
CA GLY A 44 -21.25 -14.43 -8.90
C GLY A 44 -20.06 -15.23 -9.41
N ALA A 45 -19.30 -15.83 -8.50
CA ALA A 45 -18.91 -17.25 -8.60
C ALA A 45 -17.95 -17.56 -7.46
N PHE A 46 -18.37 -18.38 -6.51
CA PHE A 46 -17.44 -19.16 -5.68
C PHE A 46 -16.32 -19.78 -6.54
N PHE A 47 -16.64 -20.19 -7.77
CA PHE A 47 -15.69 -20.65 -8.78
C PHE A 47 -14.71 -19.57 -9.27
N SER A 48 -15.11 -18.32 -9.46
CA SER A 48 -14.19 -17.23 -9.83
C SER A 48 -13.20 -16.94 -8.71
N HIS A 49 -13.68 -16.94 -7.46
CA HIS A 49 -12.81 -16.82 -6.29
C HIS A 49 -11.85 -18.00 -6.20
N LEU A 50 -12.31 -19.24 -6.42
CA LEU A 50 -11.48 -20.45 -6.39
C LEU A 50 -10.41 -20.47 -7.50
N ILE A 51 -10.74 -19.97 -8.70
CA ILE A 51 -9.78 -19.83 -9.81
C ILE A 51 -8.78 -18.71 -9.49
N ASN A 52 -9.25 -17.57 -8.98
CA ASN A 52 -8.39 -16.43 -8.64
C ASN A 52 -7.50 -16.72 -7.43
N LEU A 53 -7.94 -17.57 -6.50
CA LEU A 53 -7.15 -18.11 -5.39
C LEU A 53 -5.91 -18.89 -5.88
N MET A 54 -5.97 -19.49 -7.08
CA MET A 54 -4.85 -20.19 -7.71
C MET A 54 -3.90 -19.26 -8.48
N THR A 55 -4.24 -17.97 -8.63
CA THR A 55 -3.36 -17.02 -9.32
C THR A 55 -2.26 -16.53 -8.39
N HIS A 56 -1.02 -16.58 -8.87
CA HIS A 56 0.16 -16.07 -8.19
C HIS A 56 0.52 -14.64 -8.67
N GLN A 57 -0.49 -13.86 -9.05
CA GLN A 57 -0.28 -12.57 -9.69
C GLN A 57 -0.20 -11.45 -8.65
N ALA A 58 1.03 -11.14 -8.24
CA ALA A 58 1.29 -9.95 -7.46
C ALA A 58 1.09 -8.67 -8.32
N PHE A 59 0.60 -7.61 -7.70
CA PHE A 59 0.60 -6.30 -8.34
C PHE A 59 2.03 -5.86 -8.64
N THR A 60 2.24 -5.28 -9.83
CA THR A 60 3.56 -4.86 -10.28
C THR A 60 4.16 -3.88 -9.28
N GLY A 61 5.43 -4.08 -8.91
CA GLY A 61 6.14 -3.22 -7.96
C GLY A 61 5.95 -3.56 -6.49
N MET A 62 4.86 -4.25 -6.10
CA MET A 62 4.59 -4.53 -4.68
C MET A 62 5.65 -5.45 -4.02
N PRO A 63 6.08 -6.57 -4.63
CA PRO A 63 7.13 -7.40 -4.04
C PRO A 63 8.44 -6.65 -3.80
N THR A 64 8.87 -5.85 -4.78
CA THR A 64 10.07 -5.03 -4.70
C THR A 64 9.94 -3.95 -3.64
N LEU A 65 8.80 -3.26 -3.60
CA LEU A 65 8.54 -2.23 -2.59
C LEU A 65 8.56 -2.79 -1.16
N TYR A 66 7.93 -3.94 -0.93
CA TYR A 66 7.91 -4.57 0.40
C TYR A 66 9.29 -5.08 0.78
N SER A 67 10.07 -5.60 -0.18
CA SER A 67 11.46 -6.00 0.04
C SER A 67 12.35 -4.82 0.44
N PHE A 68 12.15 -3.62 -0.13
CA PHE A 68 12.87 -2.42 0.29
C PHE A 68 12.50 -1.98 1.70
N LEU A 69 11.22 -1.97 2.06
CA LEU A 69 10.78 -1.68 3.42
C LEU A 69 11.40 -2.66 4.43
N ALA A 70 11.39 -3.97 4.12
CA ALA A 70 12.02 -4.98 4.97
C ALA A 70 13.54 -4.79 5.10
N GLY A 71 14.23 -4.52 3.98
CA GLY A 71 15.66 -4.22 3.97
C GLY A 71 16.03 -2.95 4.75
N ASN A 72 15.08 -2.01 4.87
CA ASN A 72 15.22 -0.79 5.68
C ASN A 72 14.77 -0.97 7.13
N GLY A 73 14.45 -2.21 7.57
CA GLY A 73 14.17 -2.55 8.96
C GLY A 73 12.69 -2.64 9.34
N ALA A 74 11.76 -2.52 8.38
CA ALA A 74 10.34 -2.74 8.67
C ALA A 74 10.03 -4.25 8.83
N THR A 75 9.17 -4.60 9.78
CA THR A 75 8.66 -5.97 9.94
C THR A 75 7.23 -6.08 9.41
N PHE A 76 6.82 -7.29 9.01
CA PHE A 76 5.56 -7.50 8.28
C PHE A 76 4.60 -8.41 9.04
N HIS A 77 3.33 -8.03 9.04
CA HIS A 77 2.21 -8.86 9.46
C HIS A 77 1.14 -8.84 8.38
N TYR A 78 0.70 -10.01 7.93
CA TYR A 78 -0.33 -10.14 6.91
C TYR A 78 -1.66 -10.52 7.56
N VAL A 79 -2.72 -9.76 7.27
CA VAL A 79 -4.05 -9.96 7.84
C VAL A 79 -5.07 -10.02 6.71
N SER A 80 -5.57 -11.20 6.39
CA SER A 80 -6.48 -11.42 5.25
C SER A 80 -7.88 -11.85 5.70
N GLY A 81 -8.91 -11.39 4.98
CA GLY A 81 -10.30 -11.79 5.18
C GLY A 81 -10.60 -13.24 4.76
N ALA A 82 -9.66 -13.91 4.08
CA ALA A 82 -9.78 -15.30 3.69
C ALA A 82 -9.97 -16.21 4.92
N PRO A 83 -10.86 -17.23 4.83
CA PRO A 83 -11.08 -18.17 5.92
C PRO A 83 -9.86 -19.08 6.14
N GLU A 84 -9.62 -19.45 7.40
CA GLU A 84 -8.50 -20.30 7.83
C GLU A 84 -8.40 -21.63 7.05
N MET A 85 -9.55 -22.21 6.69
CA MET A 85 -9.65 -23.45 5.91
C MET A 85 -8.90 -23.39 4.57
N ILE A 86 -8.72 -22.19 3.99
CA ILE A 86 -8.03 -22.00 2.71
C ILE A 86 -6.63 -21.40 2.88
N ARG A 87 -6.01 -21.48 4.07
CA ARG A 87 -4.68 -20.92 4.40
C ARG A 87 -3.60 -21.17 3.35
N TRP A 88 -3.60 -22.35 2.74
CA TRP A 88 -2.59 -22.74 1.78
C TRP A 88 -2.46 -21.75 0.61
N PHE A 89 -3.54 -21.14 0.14
CA PHE A 89 -3.50 -20.22 -1.00
C PHE A 89 -2.76 -18.90 -0.72
N PRO A 90 -3.14 -18.09 0.29
CA PRO A 90 -2.39 -16.87 0.63
C PRO A 90 -0.95 -17.20 1.08
N GLN A 91 -0.75 -18.29 1.81
CA GLN A 91 0.60 -18.69 2.24
C GLN A 91 1.51 -19.02 1.05
N LYS A 92 1.02 -19.83 0.10
CA LYS A 92 1.78 -20.18 -1.11
C LYS A 92 2.01 -18.96 -2.00
N PHE A 93 1.06 -18.03 -2.05
CA PHE A 93 1.25 -16.75 -2.75
C PHE A 93 2.43 -15.96 -2.18
N LEU A 94 2.46 -15.74 -0.85
CA LEU A 94 3.54 -15.00 -0.19
C LEU A 94 4.91 -15.66 -0.43
N LEU A 95 4.99 -16.99 -0.26
CA LEU A 95 6.22 -17.76 -0.49
C LEU A 95 6.67 -17.74 -1.95
N GLY A 96 5.73 -17.75 -2.90
CA GLY A 96 6.00 -17.83 -4.33
C GLY A 96 6.30 -16.50 -5.02
N THR A 97 6.15 -15.35 -4.34
CA THR A 97 6.26 -14.02 -4.96
C THR A 97 7.24 -13.08 -4.26
N SER A 98 8.15 -13.62 -3.44
CA SER A 98 9.25 -12.87 -2.81
C SER A 98 8.79 -11.72 -1.90
N PHE A 99 7.62 -11.85 -1.27
CA PHE A 99 7.24 -10.93 -0.19
C PHE A 99 8.06 -11.22 1.08
N PRO A 100 8.33 -10.20 1.92
CA PRO A 100 8.99 -10.40 3.21
C PRO A 100 8.24 -11.40 4.08
N ALA A 101 8.99 -12.25 4.79
CA ALA A 101 8.42 -13.19 5.75
C ALA A 101 7.74 -12.44 6.91
N GLY A 102 6.60 -12.95 7.36
CA GLY A 102 5.85 -12.37 8.47
C GLY A 102 4.67 -13.26 8.88
N PRO A 103 4.09 -13.05 10.08
CA PRO A 103 2.91 -13.79 10.51
C PRO A 103 1.73 -13.59 9.55
N LEU A 104 0.97 -14.66 9.31
CA LEU A 104 -0.25 -14.64 8.51
C LEU A 104 -1.46 -14.96 9.39
N SER A 105 -2.30 -13.96 9.62
CA SER A 105 -3.57 -14.07 10.31
C SER A 105 -4.72 -14.15 9.31
N LEU A 106 -5.58 -15.15 9.48
CA LEU A 106 -6.73 -15.40 8.63
C LEU A 106 -7.99 -15.47 9.46
N ARG A 107 -9.12 -15.23 8.80
CA ARG A 107 -10.42 -15.26 9.45
C ARG A 107 -10.72 -16.68 9.96
N PRO A 108 -11.04 -16.88 11.25
CA PRO A 108 -11.05 -18.21 11.86
C PRO A 108 -12.15 -19.15 11.31
N SER A 109 -13.26 -18.61 10.81
CA SER A 109 -14.35 -19.40 10.23
C SER A 109 -15.11 -18.60 9.16
N LEU A 110 -15.93 -19.28 8.37
CA LEU A 110 -16.82 -18.62 7.40
C LEU A 110 -17.89 -17.72 8.07
N SER A 111 -18.30 -18.07 9.29
CA SER A 111 -19.31 -17.34 10.06
C SER A 111 -18.75 -16.14 10.82
N ALA A 112 -17.43 -16.05 11.00
CA ALA A 112 -16.81 -14.89 11.63
C ALA A 112 -16.99 -13.65 10.75
N VAL A 113 -17.29 -12.51 11.39
CA VAL A 113 -17.39 -11.22 10.71
C VAL A 113 -15.98 -10.73 10.37
N THR A 114 -15.70 -10.49 9.09
CA THR A 114 -14.37 -10.10 8.61
C THR A 114 -13.88 -8.80 9.26
N LEU A 115 -14.77 -7.80 9.38
CA LEU A 115 -14.49 -6.53 10.04
C LEU A 115 -13.99 -6.73 11.47
N ASP A 116 -14.77 -7.43 12.30
CA ASP A 116 -14.42 -7.66 13.72
C ASP A 116 -13.14 -8.46 13.87
N PHE A 117 -12.93 -9.47 13.01
CA PHE A 117 -11.70 -10.24 12.99
C PHE A 117 -10.47 -9.36 12.68
N LYS A 118 -10.52 -8.54 11.62
CA LYS A 118 -9.40 -7.67 11.23
C LYS A 118 -9.11 -6.64 12.32
N VAL A 119 -10.14 -6.01 12.89
CA VAL A 119 -10.00 -5.07 14.01
C VAL A 119 -9.34 -5.76 15.21
N ALA A 120 -9.91 -6.85 15.71
CA ALA A 120 -9.39 -7.54 16.90
C ALA A 120 -7.95 -8.03 16.71
N THR A 121 -7.61 -8.53 15.52
CA THR A 121 -6.25 -8.98 15.17
C THR A 121 -5.25 -7.84 15.22
N ILE A 122 -5.57 -6.70 14.60
CA ILE A 122 -4.64 -5.57 14.52
C ILE A 122 -4.55 -4.85 15.88
N GLU A 123 -5.65 -4.72 16.62
CA GLU A 123 -5.63 -4.20 18.00
C GLU A 123 -4.75 -5.04 18.92
N LYS A 124 -4.84 -6.37 18.82
CA LYS A 124 -3.97 -7.26 19.59
C LYS A 124 -2.50 -6.98 19.29
N LEU A 125 -2.14 -6.88 18.01
CA LEU A 125 -0.77 -6.57 17.60
C LEU A 125 -0.31 -5.18 18.09
N LEU A 126 -1.17 -4.17 18.01
CA LEU A 126 -0.92 -2.84 18.54
C LEU A 126 -0.66 -2.88 20.06
N ARG A 127 -1.36 -3.72 20.83
CA ARG A 127 -1.12 -3.87 22.28
C ARG A 127 0.16 -4.64 22.57
N GLU A 128 0.49 -5.65 21.76
CA GLU A 128 1.71 -6.46 21.91
C GLU A 128 2.99 -5.68 21.56
N LYS A 129 2.87 -4.62 20.75
CA LYS A 129 3.98 -3.80 20.26
C LYS A 129 3.76 -2.31 20.60
N PRO A 130 3.80 -1.93 21.89
CA PRO A 130 3.44 -0.58 22.33
C PRO A 130 4.40 0.51 21.82
N GLU A 131 5.67 0.19 21.62
CA GLU A 131 6.70 1.14 21.15
C GLU A 131 6.80 1.23 19.62
N ALA A 132 6.09 0.36 18.89
CA ALA A 132 6.16 0.32 17.43
C ALA A 132 5.23 1.36 16.78
N ARG A 133 5.62 1.78 15.57
CA ARG A 133 4.80 2.57 14.65
C ARG A 133 4.24 1.67 13.57
N PHE A 134 3.01 1.93 13.17
CA PHE A 134 2.25 1.07 12.28
C PHE A 134 1.95 1.76 10.95
N VAL A 135 2.19 1.04 9.86
CA VAL A 135 1.74 1.40 8.51
C VAL A 135 0.75 0.34 8.07
N LEU A 136 -0.49 0.72 7.82
CA LEU A 136 -1.56 -0.19 7.39
C LEU A 136 -1.76 -0.03 5.88
N ILE A 137 -1.73 -1.14 5.15
CA ILE A 137 -1.88 -1.15 3.68
C ILE A 137 -3.00 -2.15 3.35
N GLY A 138 -4.05 -1.68 2.71
CA GLY A 138 -5.22 -2.48 2.39
C GLY A 138 -5.89 -2.02 1.11
N ASP A 139 -7.07 -2.53 0.81
CA ASP A 139 -7.83 -2.18 -0.39
C ASP A 139 -9.21 -1.59 -0.06
N ASN A 140 -9.95 -1.22 -1.09
CA ASN A 140 -11.30 -0.67 -0.95
C ASN A 140 -12.39 -1.64 -1.45
N GLY A 141 -12.02 -2.90 -1.65
CA GLY A 141 -12.86 -4.02 -2.05
C GLY A 141 -13.53 -4.71 -0.89
N GLU A 142 -12.85 -4.84 0.26
CA GLU A 142 -13.39 -5.42 1.47
C GLU A 142 -13.65 -4.37 2.58
N TYR A 143 -13.11 -4.60 3.78
CA TYR A 143 -13.40 -3.85 4.99
C TYR A 143 -12.23 -2.98 5.46
N ASP A 144 -11.10 -2.94 4.75
CA ASP A 144 -9.88 -2.28 5.26
C ASP A 144 -10.07 -0.78 5.50
N VAL A 145 -10.86 -0.11 4.65
CA VAL A 145 -11.28 1.29 4.86
C VAL A 145 -11.95 1.48 6.23
N GLU A 146 -12.87 0.59 6.62
CA GLU A 146 -13.58 0.68 7.90
C GLU A 146 -12.71 0.23 9.08
N VAL A 147 -11.94 -0.85 8.90
CA VAL A 147 -11.00 -1.36 9.91
C VAL A 147 -10.00 -0.26 10.30
N TYR A 148 -9.35 0.36 9.31
CA TYR A 148 -8.31 1.34 9.55
C TYR A 148 -8.87 2.64 10.13
N GLU A 149 -10.09 3.02 9.76
CA GLU A 149 -10.80 4.12 10.40
C GLU A 149 -11.04 3.85 11.89
N ARG A 150 -11.58 2.67 12.24
CA ARG A 150 -11.85 2.31 13.64
C ARG A 150 -10.57 2.31 14.49
N LEU A 151 -9.47 1.81 13.93
CA LEU A 151 -8.17 1.84 14.61
C LEU A 151 -7.64 3.27 14.80
N LYS A 152 -7.82 4.15 13.80
CA LYS A 152 -7.43 5.57 13.89
C LYS A 152 -8.32 6.38 14.83
N GLN A 153 -9.58 6.02 14.99
CA GLN A 153 -10.52 6.65 15.93
C GLN A 153 -10.29 6.21 17.37
N ASN A 154 -9.66 5.05 17.59
CA ASN A 154 -9.33 4.58 18.93
C ASN A 154 -8.14 5.39 19.52
N PRO A 155 -8.32 6.16 20.60
CA PRO A 155 -7.26 6.98 21.19
C PRO A 155 -6.06 6.19 21.69
N GLU A 156 -6.23 4.91 22.03
CA GLU A 156 -5.14 4.00 22.44
C GLU A 156 -4.11 3.78 21.33
N PHE A 157 -4.56 3.86 20.06
CA PHE A 157 -3.79 3.45 18.89
C PHE A 157 -3.53 4.58 17.89
N ALA A 158 -4.37 5.62 17.89
CA ALA A 158 -4.35 6.70 16.90
C ALA A 158 -2.96 7.32 16.70
N GLY A 159 -2.22 7.53 17.79
CA GLY A 159 -0.87 8.10 17.78
C GLY A 159 0.24 7.15 17.35
N ARG A 160 -0.05 5.87 17.08
CA ARG A 160 0.91 4.83 16.67
C ARG A 160 0.63 4.28 15.27
N VAL A 161 -0.63 4.28 14.84
CA VAL A 161 -0.98 4.10 13.42
C VAL A 161 -0.55 5.36 12.68
N MET A 162 0.56 5.32 11.96
CA MET A 162 1.12 6.51 11.27
C MET A 162 0.35 6.77 9.98
N HIS A 163 0.32 5.77 9.11
CA HIS A 163 -0.25 5.87 7.78
C HIS A 163 -1.20 4.71 7.50
N THR A 164 -2.26 5.02 6.79
CA THR A 164 -3.26 4.07 6.31
C THR A 164 -3.40 4.27 4.81
N TYR A 165 -2.89 3.33 4.03
CA TYR A 165 -2.87 3.34 2.58
C TYR A 165 -3.94 2.39 2.04
N ILE A 166 -4.72 2.87 1.07
CA ILE A 166 -5.81 2.13 0.47
C ILE A 166 -5.60 2.00 -1.04
N HIS A 167 -5.51 0.77 -1.53
CA HIS A 167 -5.50 0.45 -2.95
C HIS A 167 -6.88 0.74 -3.52
N LYS A 168 -6.99 1.82 -4.30
CA LYS A 168 -8.25 2.27 -4.89
C LYS A 168 -8.52 1.51 -6.19
N LEU A 169 -9.32 0.45 -6.09
CA LEU A 169 -9.68 -0.42 -7.21
C LEU A 169 -11.18 -0.39 -7.54
N TYR A 170 -12.05 -0.07 -6.58
CA TYR A 170 -13.50 -0.16 -6.74
C TYR A 170 -14.20 1.20 -6.63
N ARG A 171 -15.18 1.45 -7.52
CA ARG A 171 -16.03 2.67 -7.53
C ARG A 171 -17.26 2.58 -6.63
N SER A 172 -17.70 1.36 -6.32
CA SER A 172 -18.93 1.08 -5.58
C SER A 172 -18.67 0.03 -4.53
N GLY A 173 -19.46 0.03 -3.45
CA GLY A 173 -19.29 -0.90 -2.33
C GLY A 173 -19.20 -0.16 -1.00
N PRO A 174 -19.15 -0.90 0.13
CA PRO A 174 -19.14 -0.31 1.47
C PRO A 174 -17.94 0.61 1.73
N ALA A 175 -16.84 0.39 0.99
CA ALA A 175 -15.58 1.13 1.06
C ALA A 175 -15.32 2.00 -0.20
N ALA A 176 -16.37 2.43 -0.91
CA ALA A 176 -16.22 3.25 -2.11
C ALA A 176 -15.50 4.57 -1.82
N ASP A 177 -15.82 5.25 -0.73
CA ASP A 177 -15.17 6.49 -0.33
C ASP A 177 -14.16 6.25 0.80
N LEU A 178 -13.02 6.92 0.70
CA LEU A 178 -12.01 6.90 1.76
C LEU A 178 -12.47 7.71 2.99
N ARG A 179 -11.94 7.32 4.15
CA ARG A 179 -12.16 8.02 5.42
C ARG A 179 -11.07 9.06 5.66
N SER A 180 -11.33 9.99 6.58
CA SER A 180 -10.40 11.07 6.91
C SER A 180 -9.02 10.52 7.29
N GLY A 181 -7.97 11.06 6.68
CA GLY A 181 -6.58 10.66 6.90
C GLY A 181 -6.11 9.41 6.14
N GLN A 182 -7.00 8.72 5.41
CA GLN A 182 -6.62 7.61 4.55
C GLN A 182 -6.05 8.10 3.22
N GLN A 183 -5.04 7.40 2.72
CA GLN A 183 -4.29 7.78 1.52
C GLN A 183 -4.53 6.76 0.41
N ALA A 184 -5.22 7.16 -0.65
CA ALA A 184 -5.38 6.30 -1.82
C ALA A 184 -4.11 6.20 -2.66
N TYR A 185 -3.90 5.01 -3.22
CA TYR A 185 -2.99 4.76 -4.33
C TYR A 185 -3.69 3.92 -5.41
N ILE A 186 -3.31 4.10 -6.67
CA ILE A 186 -3.84 3.32 -7.81
C ILE A 186 -2.88 2.19 -8.16
N THR A 187 -1.58 2.46 -8.10
CA THR A 187 -0.52 1.46 -8.28
C THR A 187 0.54 1.63 -7.21
N SER A 188 1.47 0.67 -7.13
CA SER A 188 2.62 0.74 -6.24
C SER A 188 3.51 1.98 -6.44
N ALA A 189 3.37 2.70 -7.57
CA ALA A 189 4.11 3.94 -7.82
C ALA A 189 3.70 5.06 -6.86
N GLU A 190 2.40 5.29 -6.65
CA GLU A 190 1.94 6.31 -5.69
C GLU A 190 2.33 5.93 -4.27
N LEU A 191 2.19 4.65 -3.92
CA LEU A 191 2.57 4.14 -2.61
C LEU A 191 4.08 4.32 -2.35
N ALA A 192 4.93 4.04 -3.34
CA ALA A 192 6.37 4.24 -3.23
C ALA A 192 6.72 5.72 -3.00
N LEU A 193 6.03 6.64 -3.68
CA LEU A 193 6.26 8.09 -3.49
C LEU A 193 5.82 8.58 -2.11
N ASP A 194 4.70 8.07 -1.59
CA ASP A 194 4.28 8.37 -0.22
C ASP A 194 5.29 7.82 0.79
N LEU A 195 5.74 6.57 0.62
CA LEU A 195 6.75 5.97 1.50
C LEU A 195 8.12 6.66 1.42
N LEU A 196 8.48 7.22 0.25
CA LEU A 196 9.66 8.07 0.10
C LEU A 196 9.53 9.36 0.90
N LYS A 197 8.36 10.01 0.85
CA LYS A 197 8.07 11.22 1.62
C LYS A 197 8.19 10.97 3.12
N GLU A 198 7.71 9.83 3.58
CA GLU A 198 7.82 9.39 4.97
C GLU A 198 9.21 8.82 5.33
N GLN A 199 10.17 8.88 4.40
CA GLN A 199 11.56 8.44 4.58
C GLN A 199 11.69 6.94 4.92
N LEU A 200 10.69 6.14 4.54
CA LEU A 200 10.69 4.68 4.73
C LEU A 200 11.43 3.96 3.59
N ILE A 201 11.58 4.63 2.43
CA ILE A 201 12.42 4.19 1.32
C ILE A 201 13.24 5.36 0.76
N THR A 202 14.31 5.04 0.03
CA THR A 202 15.15 6.04 -0.64
C THR A 202 14.62 6.40 -2.03
N ALA A 203 15.09 7.53 -2.59
CA ALA A 203 14.71 7.95 -3.94
C ALA A 203 15.07 6.89 -5.00
N ALA A 204 16.23 6.24 -4.86
CA ALA A 204 16.65 5.16 -5.75
C ALA A 204 15.73 3.93 -5.66
N GLN A 205 15.30 3.56 -4.45
CA GLN A 205 14.33 2.48 -4.24
C GLN A 205 12.97 2.83 -4.86
N ALA A 206 12.49 4.06 -4.68
CA ALA A 206 11.26 4.54 -5.31
C ALA A 206 11.36 4.50 -6.84
N GLU A 207 12.48 4.94 -7.41
CA GLU A 207 12.72 4.92 -8.86
C GLU A 207 12.58 3.51 -9.46
N VAL A 208 13.15 2.50 -8.80
CA VAL A 208 13.03 1.09 -9.23
C VAL A 208 11.57 0.66 -9.32
N VAL A 209 10.75 0.99 -8.30
CA VAL A 209 9.32 0.66 -8.30
C VAL A 209 8.58 1.39 -9.41
N LEU A 210 8.84 2.69 -9.58
CA LEU A 210 8.22 3.51 -10.63
C LEU A 210 8.54 2.95 -12.03
N ARG A 211 9.80 2.56 -12.29
CA ARG A 211 10.21 1.98 -13.57
C ARG A 211 9.52 0.64 -13.83
N GLN A 212 9.35 -0.21 -12.82
CA GLN A 212 8.60 -1.46 -12.97
C GLN A 212 7.13 -1.20 -13.35
N VAL A 213 6.48 -0.23 -12.69
CA VAL A 213 5.10 0.16 -12.99
C VAL A 213 4.99 0.74 -14.39
N GLU A 214 5.88 1.66 -14.76
CA GLU A 214 5.91 2.29 -16.08
C GLU A 214 6.06 1.24 -17.19
N ALA A 215 7.07 0.36 -17.09
CA ALA A 215 7.30 -0.69 -18.06
C ALA A 215 6.12 -1.67 -18.17
N SER A 216 5.46 -1.95 -17.05
CA SER A 216 4.28 -2.81 -17.03
C SER A 216 3.09 -2.17 -17.72
N LEU A 217 2.81 -0.88 -17.44
CA LEU A 217 1.74 -0.13 -18.09
C LEU A 217 2.00 0.09 -19.59
N ALA A 218 3.26 0.31 -19.99
CA ALA A 218 3.67 0.49 -21.38
C ALA A 218 3.75 -0.82 -22.18
N SER A 219 3.65 -1.99 -21.52
CA SER A 219 3.80 -3.30 -22.16
C SER A 219 2.73 -3.53 -23.23
N THR A 220 3.10 -4.17 -24.34
CA THR A 220 2.15 -4.64 -25.36
C THR A 220 1.34 -5.85 -24.90
N SER A 221 1.82 -6.59 -23.90
CA SER A 221 1.10 -7.72 -23.30
C SER A 221 0.01 -7.25 -22.34
N ALA A 222 -1.24 -7.58 -22.67
CA ALA A 222 -2.38 -7.27 -21.81
C ALA A 222 -2.25 -7.90 -20.41
N GLY A 223 -1.69 -9.11 -20.33
CA GLY A 223 -1.46 -9.79 -19.05
C GLY A 223 -0.46 -9.04 -18.16
N ILE A 224 0.60 -8.48 -18.75
CA ILE A 224 1.57 -7.67 -18.01
C ILE A 224 0.92 -6.36 -17.55
N ARG A 225 0.28 -5.61 -18.45
CA ARG A 225 -0.41 -4.34 -18.10
C ARG A 225 -1.39 -4.51 -16.95
N ARG A 226 -2.18 -5.58 -16.99
CA ARG A 226 -3.19 -5.90 -15.96
C ARG A 226 -2.61 -6.26 -14.59
N ARG A 227 -1.29 -6.46 -14.47
CA ARG A 227 -0.62 -6.58 -13.16
C ARG A 227 -0.31 -5.23 -12.55
N ALA A 228 -0.12 -4.18 -13.33
CA ALA A 228 0.01 -2.83 -12.78
C ALA A 228 -1.39 -2.25 -12.49
N LEU A 229 -2.30 -2.39 -13.45
CA LEU A 229 -3.64 -1.84 -13.36
C LEU A 229 -4.66 -2.84 -13.95
N PRO A 230 -5.40 -3.58 -13.10
CA PRO A 230 -6.30 -4.61 -13.57
C PRO A 230 -7.54 -3.99 -14.24
N GLU A 231 -8.21 -4.80 -15.06
CA GLU A 231 -9.39 -4.42 -15.85
C GLU A 231 -10.59 -3.96 -15.02
N PHE A 232 -10.65 -4.34 -13.75
CA PHE A 232 -11.70 -3.94 -12.81
C PHE A 232 -11.33 -2.71 -12.00
N ALA A 233 -10.08 -2.23 -12.09
CA ALA A 233 -9.66 -1.01 -11.41
C ALA A 233 -10.46 0.18 -11.94
N ALA A 234 -11.11 0.88 -11.03
CA ALA A 234 -12.01 1.96 -11.35
C ALA A 234 -11.65 3.22 -10.55
N PHE A 235 -11.16 4.23 -11.26
CA PHE A 235 -10.80 5.55 -10.75
C PHE A 235 -11.22 6.63 -11.76
N THR A 236 -11.26 7.88 -11.33
CA THR A 236 -11.69 9.05 -12.10
C THR A 236 -10.48 9.88 -12.55
N SER A 237 -10.69 10.73 -13.54
CA SER A 237 -9.66 11.73 -13.91
C SER A 237 -9.35 12.68 -12.76
N LYS A 238 -10.32 13.00 -11.90
CA LYS A 238 -10.12 13.81 -10.69
C LYS A 238 -9.13 13.14 -9.73
N GLU A 239 -9.34 11.85 -9.44
CA GLU A 239 -8.43 11.08 -8.57
C GLU A 239 -7.03 10.97 -9.19
N LEU A 240 -6.94 10.72 -10.50
CA LEU A 240 -5.65 10.69 -11.20
C LEU A 240 -4.89 12.03 -11.10
N ILE A 241 -5.59 13.16 -11.28
CA ILE A 241 -5.02 14.50 -11.13
C ILE A 241 -4.58 14.73 -9.68
N GLU A 242 -5.44 14.45 -8.71
CA GLU A 242 -5.15 14.63 -7.28
C GLU A 242 -3.91 13.83 -6.86
N PHE A 243 -3.80 12.59 -7.33
CA PHE A 243 -2.67 11.73 -7.00
C PHE A 243 -1.37 12.17 -7.66
N TYR A 244 -1.45 12.74 -8.87
CA TYR A 244 -0.32 13.37 -9.53
C TYR A 244 0.13 14.63 -8.78
N ASP A 245 -0.77 15.59 -8.58
CA ASP A 245 -0.44 16.90 -8.00
C ASP A 245 0.16 16.76 -6.59
N ARG A 246 -0.39 15.87 -5.75
CA ARG A 246 0.11 15.62 -4.39
C ARG A 246 1.58 15.17 -4.34
N ARG A 247 2.05 14.46 -5.37
CA ARG A 247 3.35 13.75 -5.38
C ARG A 247 4.36 14.41 -6.32
N HIS A 248 3.88 15.26 -7.22
CA HIS A 248 4.70 16.03 -8.14
C HIS A 248 5.64 17.02 -7.44
N GLU A 249 5.17 17.65 -6.36
CA GLU A 249 5.94 18.66 -5.61
C GLU A 249 7.08 18.07 -4.76
N GLN A 250 7.08 16.76 -4.53
CA GLN A 250 7.95 16.09 -3.54
C GLN A 250 9.02 15.18 -4.20
N THR A 251 9.21 15.28 -5.52
CA THR A 251 10.09 14.39 -6.29
C THR A 251 11.28 15.11 -6.90
N THR A 252 12.41 14.39 -7.01
CA THR A 252 13.57 14.85 -7.79
C THR A 252 13.19 15.01 -9.27
N PRO A 253 13.96 15.77 -10.07
CA PRO A 253 13.68 15.93 -11.50
C PRO A 253 13.55 14.59 -12.25
N GLU A 254 14.33 13.59 -11.88
CA GLU A 254 14.34 12.26 -12.51
C GLU A 254 13.06 11.48 -12.20
N LEU A 255 12.63 11.48 -10.93
CA LEU A 255 11.38 10.85 -10.51
C LEU A 255 10.16 11.56 -11.13
N ARG A 256 10.22 12.89 -11.27
CA ARG A 256 9.16 13.70 -11.88
C ARG A 256 8.84 13.25 -13.30
N GLU A 257 9.85 12.93 -14.11
CA GLU A 257 9.64 12.43 -15.47
C GLU A 257 8.89 11.08 -15.48
N LEU A 258 9.25 10.17 -14.58
CA LEU A 258 8.55 8.89 -14.43
C LEU A 258 7.11 9.07 -13.97
N VAL A 259 6.85 9.95 -13.01
CA VAL A 259 5.50 10.27 -12.53
C VAL A 259 4.63 10.79 -13.67
N VAL A 260 5.16 11.70 -14.49
CA VAL A 260 4.51 12.22 -15.71
C VAL A 260 4.17 11.11 -16.70
N LYS A 261 5.13 10.21 -17.00
CA LYS A 261 4.91 9.09 -17.92
C LYS A 261 3.84 8.13 -17.41
N ILE A 262 3.91 7.75 -16.14
CA ILE A 262 2.95 6.85 -15.50
C ILE A 262 1.54 7.46 -15.52
N ALA A 263 1.39 8.75 -15.22
CA ALA A 263 0.10 9.43 -15.27
C ALA A 263 -0.49 9.43 -16.69
N LYS A 264 0.32 9.69 -17.72
CA LYS A 264 -0.11 9.59 -19.13
C LYS A 264 -0.58 8.17 -19.49
N LEU A 265 0.17 7.15 -19.07
CA LEU A 265 -0.20 5.76 -19.33
C LEU A 265 -1.53 5.39 -18.65
N LYS A 266 -1.73 5.81 -17.39
CA LYS A 266 -2.97 5.57 -16.63
C LYS A 266 -4.19 6.26 -17.23
N ASN A 267 -4.02 7.41 -17.87
CA ASN A 267 -5.11 8.11 -18.56
C ASN A 267 -5.79 7.20 -19.62
N GLY A 268 -5.03 6.30 -20.26
CA GLY A 268 -5.56 5.32 -21.21
C GLY A 268 -6.42 4.21 -20.60
N PHE A 269 -6.51 4.12 -19.27
CA PHE A 269 -7.33 3.15 -18.54
C PHE A 269 -8.58 3.76 -17.92
N LEU A 270 -8.80 5.07 -18.07
CA LEU A 270 -10.03 5.71 -17.64
C LEU A 270 -11.22 5.22 -18.49
N ALA A 271 -12.41 5.22 -17.89
CA ALA A 271 -13.63 4.86 -18.61
C ALA A 271 -13.84 5.79 -19.84
N PRO A 272 -14.50 5.29 -20.92
CA PRO A 272 -14.83 6.14 -22.07
C PRO A 272 -15.58 7.41 -21.63
N GLY A 273 -15.07 8.58 -22.01
CA GLY A 273 -15.62 9.89 -21.62
C GLY A 273 -15.02 10.51 -20.34
N ASP A 274 -14.36 9.71 -19.49
CA ASP A 274 -13.65 10.21 -18.29
C ASP A 274 -12.20 10.62 -18.59
N GLY A 275 -11.68 10.24 -19.76
CA GLY A 275 -10.32 10.52 -20.21
C GLY A 275 -9.99 12.01 -20.27
N ILE A 276 -8.75 12.34 -19.92
CA ILE A 276 -8.21 13.69 -20.01
C ILE A 276 -7.75 13.88 -21.46
N ARG A 277 -8.51 14.65 -22.25
CA ARG A 277 -8.31 14.84 -23.71
C ARG A 277 -6.93 15.38 -24.05
N ASP A 278 -6.43 16.28 -23.22
CA ASP A 278 -5.06 16.75 -23.26
C ASP A 278 -4.51 16.74 -21.84
N VAL A 279 -3.64 15.77 -21.54
CA VAL A 279 -2.88 15.77 -20.28
C VAL A 279 -1.85 16.89 -20.38
N PHE A 280 -2.28 18.12 -20.14
CA PHE A 280 -1.41 19.28 -20.09
C PHE A 280 -0.66 19.30 -18.78
N PHE A 281 0.66 19.28 -18.88
CA PHE A 281 1.56 19.69 -17.81
C PHE A 281 1.77 21.18 -17.97
N HIS A 282 0.84 21.99 -17.44
CA HIS A 282 1.06 23.43 -17.47
C HIS A 282 2.30 23.72 -16.61
N ASP A 283 3.37 24.18 -17.26
CA ASP A 283 4.64 24.54 -16.63
C ASP A 283 5.37 23.39 -15.90
N GLN A 284 5.19 22.14 -16.35
CA GLN A 284 5.64 20.95 -15.63
C GLN A 284 5.21 20.93 -14.14
N ARG A 285 4.10 21.59 -13.76
CA ARG A 285 3.71 21.74 -12.34
C ARG A 285 2.33 21.19 -11.99
N ARG A 286 1.42 21.04 -12.96
CA ARG A 286 0.04 20.58 -12.70
C ARG A 286 -0.53 19.75 -13.83
N LEU A 287 -1.28 18.70 -13.48
CA LEU A 287 -2.11 17.96 -14.44
C LEU A 287 -3.44 18.70 -14.59
N CYS A 288 -3.68 19.36 -15.72
CA CYS A 288 -4.93 20.11 -15.93
C CYS A 288 -5.86 19.42 -16.95
N ARG A 289 -7.17 19.46 -16.69
CA ARG A 289 -8.21 19.13 -17.67
C ARG A 289 -8.52 20.40 -18.46
N GLN A 290 -8.27 20.43 -19.77
CA GLN A 290 -8.91 21.44 -20.63
C GLN A 290 -10.33 20.97 -20.98
N VAL A 291 -11.32 21.77 -20.61
CA VAL A 291 -12.68 21.69 -21.14
C VAL A 291 -12.76 22.76 -22.22
N HIS A 292 -12.44 22.40 -23.47
CA HIS A 292 -12.87 23.22 -24.61
C HIS A 292 -14.24 22.72 -25.05
N TYR A 293 -15.17 23.68 -25.15
CA TYR A 293 -16.56 23.48 -25.61
C TYR A 293 -16.60 22.89 -27.03
#